data_AF-A0A7V5EWP9-F1
#
_entry.id   AF-A0A7V5EWP9-F1
#
_cell.length_a   1.000
_cell.length_b   1.000
_cell.length_c   1.000
_cell.angle_alpha   90.00
_cell.angle_beta   90.00
_cell.angle_gamma   90.00
#
_symmetry.space_group_name_H-M   'P 1'
#
loop_
_entity.id
_entity.type
_entity.pdbx_description
1 polymer ?
#
loop_
_entity_poly.entity_id
_entity_poly.type
_entity_poly.pdbx_seq_one_letter_code
_entity_poly.pdbx_strand_id
1 'polypeptide(L)'
;MREEILSLEEAYQAAYLWLDAFGAPPTSISEPADGVVELRSDALLARVRWSDVPVSQAAVLALLRAAESEAQTLVLFAPSGFTPGARALAETQNVALYRLTPSGAAEPVTKYASSLQPEDLPEPFSEDEGDAEGWEPAPVLLAPEPEPEPEPEPEPEPEPVFVPLDAPADDEPRYCPGCGTPAGRDAAYCVRCGTRLPELEPSPASEAPTPPAAAGPYLRCRTCGSTDVELVRPDG
;
A
#
# COMPACT_ATOMS: atom_id res chain seq x y z
N MET A 1 -5.07 25.03 -19.67
CA MET A 1 -4.79 25.28 -18.24
C MET A 1 -4.57 23.92 -17.61
N ARG A 2 -3.41 23.68 -17.00
CA ARG A 2 -3.21 22.47 -16.19
C ARG A 2 -3.96 22.73 -14.89
N GLU A 3 -4.84 21.83 -14.48
CA GLU A 3 -5.40 21.88 -13.12
C GLU A 3 -4.21 21.76 -12.16
N GLU A 4 -4.15 22.67 -11.18
CA GLU A 4 -3.15 22.62 -10.12
C GLU A 4 -3.48 21.42 -9.24
N ILE A 5 -2.57 20.44 -9.21
CA ILE A 5 -2.72 19.24 -8.39
C ILE A 5 -2.07 19.56 -7.05
N LEU A 6 -2.77 19.30 -5.94
CA LEU A 6 -2.21 19.37 -4.60
C LEU A 6 -0.87 18.63 -4.55
N SER A 7 0.10 19.17 -3.82
CA SER A 7 1.29 18.42 -3.41
C SER A 7 0.92 17.23 -2.51
N LEU A 8 1.88 16.31 -2.29
CA LEU A 8 1.66 15.18 -1.38
C LEU A 8 1.35 15.65 0.05
N GLU A 9 2.04 16.68 0.52
CA GLU A 9 1.88 17.25 1.86
C GLU A 9 0.49 17.89 2.03
N GLU A 10 0.04 18.70 1.06
CA GLU A 10 -1.30 19.29 1.08
C GLU A 10 -2.40 18.22 1.00
N ALA A 11 -2.20 17.18 0.18
CA ALA A 11 -3.14 16.06 0.08
C ALA A 11 -3.23 15.27 1.39
N TYR A 12 -2.10 15.07 2.06
CA TYR A 12 -2.04 14.46 3.39
C TYR A 12 -2.77 15.32 4.42
N GLN A 13 -2.50 16.63 4.47
CA GLN A 13 -3.10 17.55 5.43
C GLN A 13 -4.62 17.62 5.26
N ALA A 14 -5.10 17.71 4.02
CA ALA A 14 -6.51 17.67 3.69
C ALA A 14 -7.20 16.38 4.17
N ALA A 15 -6.56 15.23 3.94
CA ALA A 15 -7.08 13.95 4.41
C ALA A 15 -7.08 13.84 5.94
N TYR A 16 -6.05 14.35 6.62
CA TYR A 16 -5.98 14.38 8.07
C TYR A 16 -7.12 15.20 8.67
N LEU A 17 -7.33 16.43 8.19
CA LEU A 17 -8.42 17.30 8.64
C LEU A 17 -9.80 16.69 8.40
N TRP A 18 -9.97 16.02 7.26
CA TRP A 18 -11.20 15.28 6.98
C TRP A 18 -11.45 14.16 8.00
N LEU A 19 -10.41 13.38 8.33
CA LEU A 19 -10.51 12.26 9.29
C LEU A 19 -10.75 12.74 10.72
N ASP A 20 -10.17 13.87 11.10
CA ASP A 20 -10.41 14.54 12.38
C ASP A 20 -11.87 15.00 12.48
N ALA A 21 -12.39 15.68 11.46
CA ALA A 21 -13.79 16.10 11.38
C ALA A 21 -14.77 14.91 11.35
N PHE A 22 -14.37 13.78 10.76
CA PHE A 22 -15.12 12.53 10.78
C PHE A 22 -15.14 11.86 12.18
N GLY A 23 -14.31 12.31 13.12
CA GLY A 23 -14.23 11.77 14.47
C GLY A 23 -13.36 10.52 14.60
N ALA A 24 -12.47 10.27 13.63
CA ALA A 24 -11.52 9.17 13.65
C ALA A 24 -10.09 9.66 13.35
N PRO A 25 -9.52 10.53 14.21
CA PRO A 25 -8.18 11.06 14.00
C PRO A 25 -7.15 9.91 13.92
N PRO A 26 -6.21 9.96 12.97
CA PRO A 26 -5.16 8.95 12.86
C PRO A 26 -4.27 8.90 14.10
N THR A 27 -4.01 7.70 14.63
CA THR A 27 -3.07 7.44 15.73
C THR A 27 -1.71 6.95 15.23
N SER A 28 -1.62 6.47 13.99
CA SER A 28 -0.35 6.14 13.35
C SER A 28 -0.34 6.50 11.86
N ILE A 29 0.86 6.82 11.40
CA ILE A 29 1.15 7.28 10.04
C ILE A 29 2.32 6.46 9.51
N SER A 30 2.24 6.01 8.26
CA SER A 30 3.34 5.32 7.58
C SER A 30 3.33 5.58 6.08
N GLU A 31 4.47 5.34 5.42
CA GLU A 31 4.64 5.49 3.98
C GLU A 31 5.06 4.15 3.35
N PRO A 32 4.09 3.28 3.01
CA PRO A 32 4.41 1.93 2.53
C PRO A 32 5.01 1.89 1.11
N ALA A 33 4.88 2.99 0.36
CA ALA A 33 5.43 3.14 -0.98
C ALA A 33 5.47 4.63 -1.39
N ASP A 34 6.28 4.96 -2.38
CA ASP A 34 6.37 6.32 -2.92
C ASP A 34 5.00 6.86 -3.34
N GLY A 35 4.65 8.05 -2.82
CA GLY A 35 3.37 8.70 -3.06
C GLY A 35 2.17 7.99 -2.42
N VAL A 36 2.39 7.13 -1.41
CA VAL A 36 1.33 6.62 -0.53
C VAL A 36 1.63 7.05 0.89
N VAL A 37 0.65 7.71 1.51
CA VAL A 37 0.61 7.87 2.97
C VAL A 37 -0.54 7.04 3.51
N GLU A 38 -0.28 6.26 4.54
CA GLU A 38 -1.26 5.45 5.24
C GLU A 38 -1.50 6.03 6.63
N LEU A 39 -2.78 6.20 6.96
CA LEU A 39 -3.30 6.80 8.18
C LEU A 39 -4.17 5.75 8.88
N ARG A 40 -3.87 5.42 10.14
CA ARG A 40 -4.59 4.37 10.87
C ARG A 40 -5.15 4.87 12.19
N SER A 41 -6.29 4.30 12.56
CA SER A 41 -6.85 4.29 13.91
C SER A 41 -7.48 2.92 14.19
N ASP A 42 -8.01 2.69 15.40
CA ASP A 42 -8.65 1.43 15.76
C ASP A 42 -9.87 1.08 14.87
N ALA A 43 -10.57 2.10 14.37
CA ALA A 43 -11.81 1.95 13.60
C ALA A 43 -11.65 2.24 12.10
N LEU A 44 -10.48 2.70 11.65
CA LEU A 44 -10.30 3.20 10.29
C LEU A 44 -8.90 2.93 9.74
N LEU A 45 -8.87 2.58 8.46
CA LEU A 45 -7.66 2.54 7.64
C LEU A 45 -7.88 3.47 6.44
N ALA A 46 -7.15 4.58 6.42
CA ALA A 46 -7.15 5.52 5.31
C ALA A 46 -5.82 5.47 4.56
N ARG A 47 -5.89 5.67 3.24
CA ARG A 47 -4.71 5.91 2.40
C ARG A 47 -4.89 7.17 1.56
N VAL A 48 -3.82 7.94 1.46
CA VAL A 48 -3.68 9.06 0.54
C VAL A 48 -2.76 8.61 -0.58
N ARG A 49 -3.27 8.57 -1.82
CA ARG A 49 -2.49 8.22 -3.00
C ARG A 49 -2.28 9.46 -3.86
N TRP A 50 -1.03 9.90 -3.93
CA TRP A 50 -0.61 10.99 -4.80
C TRP A 50 -0.04 10.43 -6.11
N SER A 51 -0.65 10.81 -7.23
CA SER A 51 -0.15 10.53 -8.57
C SER A 51 -0.76 11.51 -9.57
N ASP A 52 -0.11 11.65 -10.73
CA ASP A 52 -0.61 12.41 -11.88
C ASP A 52 -1.64 11.62 -12.72
N VAL A 53 -1.72 10.30 -12.51
CA VAL A 53 -2.69 9.40 -13.15
C VAL A 53 -3.82 9.00 -12.19
N PRO A 54 -5.04 8.73 -12.69
CA PRO A 54 -6.14 8.23 -11.87
C PRO A 54 -5.82 6.90 -11.20
N VAL A 55 -6.30 6.73 -9.97
CA VAL A 55 -6.04 5.55 -9.16
C VAL A 55 -6.78 4.31 -9.70
N SER A 56 -6.05 3.22 -9.83
CA SER A 56 -6.51 1.96 -10.43
C SER A 56 -7.12 1.01 -9.41
N GLN A 57 -7.75 -0.07 -9.90
CA GLN A 57 -8.31 -1.14 -9.06
C GLN A 57 -7.27 -1.78 -8.13
N ALA A 58 -5.99 -1.81 -8.53
CA ALA A 58 -4.92 -2.39 -7.74
C ALA A 58 -4.74 -1.67 -6.39
N ALA A 59 -4.94 -0.34 -6.34
CA ALA A 59 -4.83 0.41 -5.10
C ALA A 59 -5.97 0.08 -4.12
N VAL A 60 -7.19 -0.12 -4.63
CA VAL A 60 -8.34 -0.55 -3.81
C VAL A 60 -8.10 -1.95 -3.24
N LEU A 61 -7.60 -2.88 -4.05
CA LEU A 61 -7.22 -4.22 -3.59
C LEU A 61 -6.08 -4.18 -2.56
N ALA A 62 -5.10 -3.29 -2.75
CA ALA A 62 -4.01 -3.11 -1.80
C ALA A 62 -4.52 -2.55 -0.46
N LEU A 63 -5.52 -1.68 -0.47
CA LEU A 63 -6.16 -1.17 0.75
C LEU A 63 -6.93 -2.28 1.47
N LEU A 64 -7.73 -3.07 0.74
CA LEU A 64 -8.47 -4.21 1.29
C LEU A 64 -7.56 -5.25 1.95
N ARG A 65 -6.39 -5.53 1.34
CA ARG A 65 -5.41 -6.46 1.93
C ARG A 65 -4.69 -5.93 3.17
N ALA A 66 -4.64 -4.62 3.34
CA ALA A 66 -3.96 -3.98 4.46
C ALA A 66 -4.86 -3.78 5.67
N ALA A 67 -6.17 -3.98 5.51
CA ALA A 67 -7.12 -4.01 6.60
C ALA A 67 -6.82 -5.20 7.52
N GLU A 68 -6.74 -4.93 8.82
CA GLU A 68 -6.46 -5.94 9.85
C GLU A 68 -7.74 -6.55 10.42
N SER A 69 -8.86 -5.85 10.25
CA SER A 69 -10.17 -6.26 10.75
C SER A 69 -11.26 -5.87 9.77
N GLU A 70 -12.29 -6.72 9.66
CA GLU A 70 -13.51 -6.44 8.89
C GLU A 70 -14.32 -5.26 9.46
N ALA A 71 -14.05 -4.84 10.70
CA ALA A 71 -14.71 -3.69 11.32
C ALA A 71 -14.10 -2.34 10.92
N GLN A 72 -12.94 -2.33 10.24
CA GLN A 72 -12.30 -1.07 9.86
C GLN A 72 -13.02 -0.41 8.69
N THR A 73 -13.30 0.88 8.85
CA THR A 73 -13.75 1.72 7.74
C THR A 73 -12.57 1.99 6.80
N LEU A 74 -12.72 1.63 5.53
CA LEU A 74 -11.67 1.75 4.53
C LEU A 74 -11.88 3.01 3.69
N VAL A 75 -10.88 3.89 3.68
CA VAL A 75 -10.95 5.18 2.98
C VAL A 75 -9.75 5.36 2.07
N LEU A 76 -9.98 5.86 0.85
CA LEU A 76 -8.92 6.18 -0.11
C LEU A 76 -9.11 7.59 -0.68
N PHE A 77 -8.12 8.44 -0.47
CA PHE A 77 -8.05 9.80 -0.99
C PHE A 77 -7.11 9.86 -2.20
N ALA A 78 -7.51 10.60 -3.24
CA ALA A 78 -6.65 10.82 -4.41
C ALA A 78 -6.98 12.15 -5.11
N PRO A 79 -5.99 13.05 -5.35
CA PRO A 79 -6.21 14.27 -6.14
C PRO A 79 -6.57 13.98 -7.60
N SER A 80 -5.96 12.95 -8.19
CA SER A 80 -6.16 12.55 -9.59
C SER A 80 -7.46 11.77 -9.85
N GLY A 81 -8.23 11.47 -8.81
CA GLY A 81 -9.45 10.69 -8.88
C GLY A 81 -9.21 9.20 -9.19
N PHE A 82 -10.24 8.54 -9.72
CA PHE A 82 -10.30 7.08 -9.79
C PHE A 82 -10.76 6.58 -11.16
N THR A 83 -10.14 5.49 -11.62
CA THR A 83 -10.59 4.74 -12.81
C THR A 83 -11.99 4.12 -12.58
N PRO A 84 -12.76 3.84 -13.65
CA PRO A 84 -14.07 3.20 -13.51
C PRO A 84 -14.02 1.83 -12.79
N GLY A 85 -12.97 1.04 -13.05
CA GLY A 85 -12.78 -0.25 -12.38
C GLY A 85 -12.52 -0.12 -10.88
N ALA A 86 -11.76 0.91 -10.46
CA ALA A 86 -11.56 1.21 -9.04
C ALA A 86 -12.88 1.59 -8.34
N ARG A 87 -13.70 2.44 -8.98
CA ARG A 87 -15.02 2.84 -8.44
C ARG A 87 -15.96 1.65 -8.31
N ALA A 88 -16.08 0.82 -9.34
CA ALA A 88 -16.95 -0.35 -9.31
C ALA A 88 -16.55 -1.36 -8.22
N LEU A 89 -15.24 -1.60 -8.06
CA LEU A 89 -14.75 -2.46 -6.98
C LEU A 89 -15.03 -1.85 -5.60
N ALA A 90 -14.74 -0.56 -5.42
CA ALA A 90 -14.96 0.13 -4.15
C ALA A 90 -16.42 0.12 -3.71
N GLU A 91 -17.37 0.36 -4.64
CA GLU A 91 -18.80 0.24 -4.37
C GLU A 91 -19.19 -1.17 -3.91
N THR A 92 -18.60 -2.20 -4.51
CA THR A 92 -18.91 -3.60 -4.16
C THR A 92 -18.36 -3.99 -2.78
N GLN A 93 -17.24 -3.38 -2.38
CA GLN A 93 -16.50 -3.73 -1.16
C GLN A 93 -16.69 -2.71 -0.03
N ASN A 94 -17.65 -1.77 -0.16
CA ASN A 94 -17.86 -0.68 0.79
C ASN A 94 -16.57 0.08 1.14
N VAL A 95 -15.79 0.45 0.11
CA VAL A 95 -14.62 1.31 0.26
C VAL A 95 -15.02 2.75 -0.08
N ALA A 96 -14.74 3.68 0.82
CA ALA A 96 -15.01 5.09 0.63
C ALA A 96 -13.90 5.70 -0.23
N LEU A 97 -14.26 6.24 -1.40
CA LEU A 97 -13.34 6.95 -2.28
C LEU A 97 -13.63 8.44 -2.22
N TYR A 98 -12.59 9.24 -1.99
CA TYR A 98 -12.67 10.71 -2.03
C TYR A 98 -11.68 11.28 -3.03
N ARG A 99 -12.15 12.22 -3.85
CA ARG A 99 -11.28 13.05 -4.68
C ARG A 99 -10.92 14.31 -3.90
N LEU A 100 -9.64 14.65 -3.83
CA LEU A 100 -9.22 15.92 -3.24
C LEU A 100 -9.20 17.00 -4.31
N THR A 101 -9.90 18.11 -4.07
CA THR A 101 -9.88 19.30 -4.95
C THR A 101 -8.60 20.11 -4.73
N PRO A 102 -8.26 21.06 -5.62
CA PRO A 102 -7.14 21.98 -5.39
C PRO A 102 -7.29 22.85 -4.13
N SER A 103 -8.51 23.04 -3.64
CA SER A 103 -8.79 23.71 -2.36
C SER A 103 -8.73 22.77 -1.15
N GLY A 104 -8.33 21.51 -1.34
CA GLY A 104 -8.23 20.49 -0.29
C GLY A 104 -9.56 19.88 0.15
N ALA A 105 -10.69 20.27 -0.45
CA ALA A 105 -11.97 19.67 -0.13
C ALA A 105 -12.01 18.20 -0.61
N ALA A 106 -12.62 17.32 0.20
CA ALA A 106 -12.79 15.91 -0.13
C ALA A 106 -14.19 15.67 -0.75
N GLU A 107 -14.24 15.47 -2.06
CA GLU A 107 -15.47 15.15 -2.80
C GLU A 107 -15.73 13.64 -2.77
N PRO A 108 -16.89 13.16 -2.28
CA PRO A 108 -17.20 11.74 -2.28
C PRO A 108 -17.40 11.21 -3.70
N VAL A 109 -16.77 10.09 -4.02
CA VAL A 109 -16.84 9.44 -5.34
C VAL A 109 -17.74 8.19 -5.33
N THR A 110 -17.85 7.51 -4.20
CA THR A 110 -18.75 6.36 -4.02
C THR A 110 -19.95 6.69 -3.13
N LYS A 111 -21.04 5.92 -3.25
CA LYS A 111 -22.22 6.05 -2.39
C LYS A 111 -21.87 5.86 -0.91
N TYR A 112 -20.97 4.92 -0.63
CA TYR A 112 -20.49 4.69 0.72
C TYR A 112 -19.71 5.90 1.24
N ALA A 113 -18.85 6.52 0.43
CA ALA A 113 -18.21 7.78 0.79
C ALA A 113 -19.23 8.89 1.12
N SER A 114 -20.26 9.07 0.28
CA SER A 114 -21.32 10.06 0.57
C SER A 114 -22.03 9.82 1.91
N SER A 115 -22.16 8.56 2.36
CA SER A 115 -22.78 8.25 3.65
C SER A 115 -21.90 8.51 4.87
N LEU A 116 -20.58 8.68 4.65
CA LEU A 116 -19.59 8.94 5.70
C LEU A 116 -19.16 10.41 5.76
N GLN A 117 -19.75 11.29 4.94
CA GLN A 117 -19.32 12.68 4.88
C GLN A 117 -19.69 13.42 6.18
N PRO A 118 -18.72 14.02 6.88
CA PRO A 118 -19.01 14.81 8.07
C PRO A 118 -19.84 16.05 7.70
N GLU A 119 -20.72 16.48 8.61
CA GLU A 119 -21.64 17.61 8.38
C GLU A 119 -20.90 18.95 8.35
N ASP A 120 -19.80 19.06 9.09
CA ASP A 120 -19.00 20.29 9.21
C ASP A 120 -17.55 19.98 8.82
N LEU A 121 -17.18 20.40 7.60
CA LEU A 121 -15.82 20.24 7.08
C LEU A 121 -15.09 21.58 7.15
N PRO A 122 -13.92 21.65 7.80
CA PRO A 122 -13.09 22.84 7.72
C PRO A 122 -12.63 23.02 6.26
N GLU A 123 -12.67 24.24 5.74
CA GLU A 123 -12.03 24.58 4.46
C GLU A 123 -10.51 24.60 4.69
N PRO A 124 -9.75 23.61 4.18
CA PRO A 124 -8.38 23.39 4.65
C PRO A 124 -7.40 24.46 4.14
N PHE A 125 -7.73 25.16 3.04
CA PHE A 125 -6.89 26.17 2.41
C PHE A 125 -7.67 27.44 2.03
N SER A 126 -8.68 27.83 2.81
CA SER A 126 -9.37 29.11 2.56
C SER A 126 -8.34 30.24 2.62
N GLU A 127 -8.16 30.95 1.51
CA GLU A 127 -7.29 32.15 1.41
C GLU A 127 -7.76 33.30 2.33
N ASP A 128 -8.87 33.12 3.04
CA ASP A 128 -9.39 33.97 4.12
C ASP A 128 -8.55 33.90 5.40
N GLU A 129 -7.24 33.65 5.28
CA GLU A 129 -6.25 34.29 6.14
C GLU A 129 -6.29 35.80 5.81
N GLY A 130 -7.39 36.43 6.23
CA GLY A 130 -7.63 37.84 6.08
C GLY A 130 -6.42 38.61 6.53
N ASP A 131 -6.17 39.73 5.84
CA ASP A 131 -5.27 40.81 6.21
C ASP A 131 -4.90 40.75 7.70
N ALA A 132 -3.87 39.97 8.03
CA ALA A 132 -3.27 39.94 9.35
C ALA A 132 -2.38 41.19 9.48
N GLU A 133 -2.94 42.36 9.13
CA GLU A 133 -2.46 43.70 9.50
C GLU A 133 -2.61 43.88 11.01
N GLY A 134 -1.94 43.04 11.80
CA GLY A 134 -2.06 43.13 13.26
C GLY A 134 -1.46 41.99 14.07
N TRP A 135 -0.95 40.91 13.46
CA TRP A 135 -0.08 40.00 14.21
C TRP A 135 1.32 40.61 14.24
N GLU A 136 1.52 41.61 15.10
CA GLU A 136 2.87 41.90 15.59
C GLU A 136 3.34 40.59 16.23
N PRO A 137 4.41 39.93 15.74
CA PRO A 137 4.90 38.72 16.37
C PRO A 137 5.15 39.08 17.82
N ALA A 138 4.41 38.45 18.74
CA ALA A 138 4.64 38.61 20.16
C ALA A 138 6.16 38.49 20.35
N PRO A 139 6.81 39.48 20.99
CA PRO A 139 8.26 39.50 21.09
C PRO A 139 8.65 38.14 21.62
N VAL A 140 9.41 37.40 20.80
CA VAL A 140 9.94 36.09 21.16
C VAL A 140 10.78 36.36 22.39
N LEU A 141 10.15 36.17 23.56
CA LEU A 141 10.88 36.10 24.80
C LEU A 141 11.79 34.90 24.56
N LEU A 142 13.07 35.19 24.36
CA LEU A 142 14.15 34.21 24.31
C LEU A 142 14.00 33.36 25.57
N ALA A 143 13.21 32.29 25.45
CA ALA A 143 13.18 31.26 26.44
C ALA A 143 14.64 30.77 26.52
N PRO A 144 15.22 30.68 27.73
CA PRO A 144 16.57 30.19 27.89
C PRO A 144 16.70 28.86 27.12
N GLU A 145 17.76 28.74 26.33
CA GLU A 145 18.07 27.48 25.63
C GLU A 145 17.94 26.35 26.64
N PRO A 146 17.09 25.34 26.38
CA PRO A 146 16.93 24.22 27.30
C PRO A 146 18.31 23.63 27.55
N GLU A 147 18.68 23.48 28.82
CA GLU A 147 19.92 22.81 29.19
C GLU A 147 19.96 21.46 28.47
N PRO A 148 21.09 21.10 27.83
CA PRO A 148 21.19 19.88 27.06
C PRO A 148 20.81 18.71 27.95
N GLU A 149 19.75 18.00 27.57
CA GLU A 149 19.34 16.79 28.26
C GLU A 149 20.53 15.82 28.27
N PRO A 150 20.83 15.18 29.41
CA PRO A 150 21.93 14.24 29.51
C PRO A 150 21.76 13.17 28.44
N GLU A 151 22.82 12.93 27.66
CA GLU A 151 22.82 11.90 26.62
C GLU A 151 22.33 10.58 27.24
N PRO A 152 21.29 9.95 26.66
CA PRO A 152 20.76 8.71 27.20
C PRO A 152 21.90 7.68 27.23
N GLU A 153 22.04 7.01 28.37
CA GLU A 153 23.00 5.91 28.50
C GLU A 153 22.72 4.90 27.37
N PRO A 154 23.76 4.40 26.69
CA PRO A 154 23.59 3.53 25.54
C PRO A 154 22.78 2.30 25.97
N GLU A 155 21.64 2.10 25.32
CA GLU A 155 20.83 0.91 25.54
C GLU A 155 21.69 -0.34 25.30
N PRO A 156 21.59 -1.35 26.18
CA PRO A 156 22.35 -2.58 26.03
C PRO A 156 22.03 -3.21 24.67
N GLU A 157 23.09 -3.56 23.92
CA GLU A 157 22.94 -4.23 22.62
C GLU A 157 22.01 -5.45 22.78
N PRO A 158 20.94 -5.54 21.98
CA PRO A 158 20.00 -6.64 22.09
C PRO A 158 20.72 -7.96 21.80
N GLU A 159 20.57 -8.93 22.70
CA GLU A 159 21.06 -10.28 22.47
C GLU A 159 20.42 -10.85 21.19
N PRO A 160 21.19 -11.53 20.33
CA PRO A 160 20.69 -12.02 19.04
C PRO A 160 19.57 -13.05 19.26
N VAL A 161 18.35 -12.63 18.96
CA VAL A 161 17.18 -13.51 18.95
C VAL A 161 17.19 -14.29 17.65
N PHE A 162 17.50 -15.59 17.72
CA PHE A 162 17.37 -16.52 16.60
C PHE A 162 15.88 -16.73 16.29
N VAL A 163 15.35 -15.95 15.35
CA VAL A 163 14.04 -16.22 14.74
C VAL A 163 14.20 -17.36 13.72
N PRO A 164 13.53 -18.51 13.90
CA PRO A 164 13.49 -19.55 12.88
C PRO A 164 12.77 -18.99 11.66
N LEU A 165 13.52 -18.81 10.57
CA LEU A 165 13.00 -18.41 9.28
C LEU A 165 12.04 -19.51 8.80
N ASP A 166 10.75 -19.19 8.70
CA ASP A 166 9.70 -20.09 8.21
C ASP A 166 10.12 -20.72 6.88
N ALA A 167 10.50 -22.00 6.98
CA ALA A 167 10.76 -22.85 5.84
C ALA A 167 9.43 -23.17 5.15
N PRO A 168 9.34 -23.14 3.81
CA PRO A 168 8.18 -23.68 3.12
C PRO A 168 7.97 -25.13 3.56
N ALA A 169 6.77 -25.40 4.08
CA ALA A 169 6.34 -26.75 4.41
C ALA A 169 6.36 -27.61 3.14
N ASP A 170 6.86 -28.85 3.29
CA ASP A 170 6.96 -29.92 2.27
C ASP A 170 8.22 -30.03 1.41
N ASP A 171 9.40 -29.74 1.99
CA ASP A 171 10.67 -30.32 1.50
C ASP A 171 11.23 -31.30 2.56
N GLU A 172 10.92 -32.59 2.43
CA GLU A 172 11.55 -33.63 3.26
C GLU A 172 13.09 -33.60 3.08
N PRO A 173 13.86 -33.34 4.15
CA PRO A 173 15.31 -33.22 4.05
C PRO A 173 15.95 -34.58 3.74
N ARG A 174 16.87 -34.60 2.78
CA ARG A 174 17.68 -35.78 2.49
C ARG A 174 18.85 -35.85 3.47
N TYR A 175 19.17 -37.04 3.98
CA TYR A 175 20.29 -37.22 4.91
C TYR A 175 21.51 -37.80 4.19
N CYS A 176 22.70 -37.26 4.50
CA CYS A 176 23.96 -37.77 3.95
C CYS A 176 24.21 -39.21 4.44
N PRO A 177 24.47 -40.20 3.55
CA PRO A 177 24.73 -41.58 3.95
C PRO A 177 26.07 -41.77 4.68
N GLY A 178 27.00 -40.80 4.56
CA GLY A 178 28.30 -40.87 5.21
C GLY A 178 28.29 -40.38 6.67
N CYS A 179 27.52 -39.34 6.99
CA CYS A 179 27.56 -38.70 8.32
C CYS A 179 26.19 -38.36 8.93
N GLY A 180 25.08 -38.62 8.22
CA GLY A 180 23.73 -38.35 8.71
C GLY A 180 23.33 -36.87 8.78
N THR A 181 24.12 -35.95 8.22
CA THR A 181 23.78 -34.51 8.21
C THR A 181 22.76 -34.23 7.09
N PRO A 182 21.70 -33.43 7.34
CA PRO A 182 20.74 -33.04 6.30
C PRO A 182 21.43 -32.25 5.19
N ALA A 183 21.02 -32.48 3.95
CA ALA A 183 21.54 -31.84 2.75
C ALA A 183 20.40 -31.29 1.89
N GLY A 184 20.66 -30.16 1.22
CA GLY A 184 19.71 -29.56 0.28
C GLY A 184 19.48 -30.46 -0.94
N ARG A 185 18.32 -30.31 -1.60
CA ARG A 185 17.91 -31.16 -2.73
C ARG A 185 18.90 -31.15 -3.90
N ASP A 186 19.58 -30.05 -4.13
CA ASP A 186 20.48 -29.91 -5.29
C ASP A 186 21.96 -30.00 -4.91
N ALA A 187 22.26 -30.38 -3.67
CA ALA A 187 23.64 -30.54 -3.21
C ALA A 187 24.27 -31.79 -3.84
N ALA A 188 25.30 -31.60 -4.66
CA ALA A 188 26.10 -32.71 -5.21
C ALA A 188 27.02 -33.38 -4.15
N TYR A 189 27.38 -32.64 -3.09
CA TYR A 189 28.29 -33.09 -2.03
C TYR A 189 27.81 -32.65 -0.64
N CYS A 190 28.06 -33.46 0.38
CA CYS A 190 27.77 -33.11 1.76
C CYS A 190 28.72 -32.01 2.26
N VAL A 191 28.15 -30.90 2.74
CA VAL A 191 28.92 -29.76 3.29
C VAL A 191 29.74 -30.13 4.54
N ARG A 192 29.39 -31.21 5.25
CA ARG A 192 30.07 -31.60 6.48
C ARG A 192 31.21 -32.59 6.26
N CYS A 193 31.02 -33.62 5.44
CA CYS A 193 32.00 -34.71 5.30
C CYS A 193 32.53 -34.88 3.87
N GLY A 194 32.08 -34.09 2.90
CA GLY A 194 32.53 -34.15 1.51
C GLY A 194 32.04 -35.38 0.72
N THR A 195 31.24 -36.27 1.33
CA THR A 195 30.66 -37.42 0.64
C THR A 195 29.76 -36.96 -0.50
N ARG A 196 29.95 -37.51 -1.71
CA ARG A 196 29.10 -37.25 -2.88
C ARG A 196 27.69 -37.81 -2.61
N LEU A 197 26.67 -36.99 -2.83
CA LEU A 197 25.28 -37.36 -2.63
C LEU A 197 24.72 -38.02 -3.91
N PRO A 198 23.82 -39.01 -3.79
CA PRO A 198 23.18 -39.60 -4.97
C PRO A 198 22.38 -38.52 -5.69
N GLU A 199 22.66 -38.37 -6.98
CA GLU A 199 21.92 -37.49 -7.88
C GLU A 199 20.49 -38.02 -7.97
N LEU A 200 19.51 -37.23 -7.52
CA LEU A 200 18.12 -37.64 -7.73
C LEU A 200 17.89 -37.60 -9.23
N GLU A 201 17.48 -38.74 -9.76
CA GLU A 201 16.87 -38.75 -11.08
C GLU A 201 15.74 -37.71 -11.07
N PRO A 202 15.73 -36.76 -12.03
CA PRO A 202 14.71 -35.73 -12.06
C PRO A 202 13.36 -36.44 -12.08
N SER A 203 12.55 -36.18 -11.05
CA SER A 203 11.20 -36.72 -10.97
C SER A 203 10.48 -36.40 -12.28
N PRO A 204 9.85 -37.37 -12.98
CA PRO A 204 9.20 -37.15 -14.27
C PRO A 204 7.92 -36.29 -14.19
N ALA A 205 7.79 -35.43 -13.19
CA ALA A 205 6.60 -34.63 -12.91
C ALA A 205 6.93 -33.15 -12.92
N SER A 206 7.22 -32.61 -14.10
CA SER A 206 6.81 -31.26 -14.50
C SER A 206 6.94 -31.11 -16.01
N GLU A 207 6.27 -31.98 -16.77
CA GLU A 207 5.69 -31.50 -18.02
C GLU A 207 4.71 -30.39 -17.60
N ALA A 208 5.11 -29.13 -17.81
CA ALA A 208 4.22 -28.01 -17.71
C ALA A 208 2.95 -28.38 -18.50
N PRO A 209 1.73 -28.18 -17.96
CA PRO A 209 0.53 -28.41 -18.73
C PRO A 209 0.64 -27.57 -19.99
N THR A 210 0.86 -28.24 -21.13
CA THR A 210 0.68 -27.62 -22.45
C THR A 210 -0.71 -26.99 -22.39
N PRO A 211 -0.84 -25.66 -22.49
CA PRO A 211 -2.15 -25.05 -22.49
C PRO A 211 -2.97 -25.77 -23.56
N PRO A 212 -4.20 -26.22 -23.25
CA PRO A 212 -5.02 -26.86 -24.25
C PRO A 212 -5.03 -25.96 -25.48
N ALA A 213 -4.77 -26.53 -26.66
CA ALA A 213 -4.90 -25.85 -27.92
C ALA A 213 -6.36 -25.39 -28.06
N ALA A 214 -6.66 -24.23 -27.49
CA ALA A 214 -7.96 -23.61 -27.55
C ALA A 214 -8.09 -23.07 -28.98
N ALA A 215 -8.67 -23.91 -29.84
CA ALA A 215 -9.06 -23.59 -31.22
C ALA A 215 -10.28 -22.64 -31.23
N GLY A 216 -10.23 -21.59 -30.42
CA GLY A 216 -11.25 -20.57 -30.29
C GLY A 216 -10.65 -19.18 -30.45
N PRO A 217 -11.44 -18.20 -30.91
CA PRO A 217 -10.99 -16.82 -30.97
C PRO A 217 -10.64 -16.33 -29.56
N TYR A 218 -9.50 -15.67 -29.41
CA TYR A 218 -9.08 -15.04 -28.16
C TYR A 218 -9.00 -13.52 -28.32
N LEU A 219 -9.23 -12.79 -27.23
CA LEU A 219 -9.11 -11.35 -27.20
C LEU A 219 -7.67 -10.96 -26.90
N ARG A 220 -7.09 -10.10 -27.73
CA ARG A 220 -5.75 -9.53 -27.50
C ARG A 220 -5.86 -8.01 -27.46
N CYS A 221 -5.25 -7.40 -26.46
CA CYS A 221 -5.12 -5.95 -26.42
C CYS A 221 -4.00 -5.52 -27.39
N ARG A 222 -4.27 -4.56 -28.28
CA ARG A 222 -3.26 -4.04 -29.22
C ARG A 222 -2.15 -3.26 -28.53
N THR A 223 -2.48 -2.61 -27.42
CA THR A 223 -1.63 -1.54 -26.88
C THR A 223 -1.62 -1.54 -25.35
N CYS A 224 -1.64 -2.71 -24.71
CA CYS A 224 -1.56 -3.00 -23.26
C CYS A 224 -2.38 -2.15 -22.25
N GLY A 225 -3.11 -1.13 -22.69
CA GLY A 225 -4.11 -0.37 -21.96
C GLY A 225 -5.49 -0.85 -22.39
N SER A 226 -6.23 -1.36 -21.41
CA SER A 226 -7.45 -2.20 -21.47
C SER A 226 -8.64 -1.74 -22.33
N THR A 227 -8.49 -0.73 -23.17
CA THR A 227 -9.58 -0.13 -23.97
C THR A 227 -9.57 -0.52 -25.44
N ASP A 228 -8.48 -1.11 -25.96
CA ASP A 228 -8.38 -1.49 -27.38
C ASP A 228 -8.10 -3.00 -27.53
N VAL A 229 -9.17 -3.80 -27.54
CA VAL A 229 -9.14 -5.27 -27.67
C VAL A 229 -9.65 -5.70 -29.04
N GLU A 230 -8.85 -6.51 -29.73
CA GLU A 230 -9.24 -7.15 -30.98
C GLU A 230 -9.47 -8.66 -30.80
N LEU A 231 -10.38 -9.20 -31.59
CA LEU A 231 -10.64 -10.63 -31.67
C LEU A 231 -9.65 -11.26 -32.67
N VAL A 232 -8.66 -12.00 -32.18
CA VAL A 232 -7.71 -12.72 -33.04
C VAL A 232 -8.32 -14.07 -33.40
N ARG A 233 -8.54 -14.30 -34.70
CA ARG A 233 -8.90 -15.62 -35.23
C ARG A 233 -7.62 -16.35 -35.62
N PRO A 234 -7.44 -17.62 -35.22
CA PRO A 234 -6.18 -18.34 -35.44
C PRO A 234 -5.87 -18.71 -36.91
N ASP A 235 -6.76 -18.45 -37.87
CA ASP A 235 -6.55 -18.78 -39.29
C ASP A 235 -6.91 -17.59 -40.21
N GLY A 236 -5.89 -16.84 -40.64
CA GLY A 236 -5.98 -15.74 -41.60
C GLY A 236 -4.60 -15.36 -42.15
#